data_AF-A0A9P7SNH4-F1
#
_entry.id   AF-A0A9P7SNH4-F1
#
_cell.length_a   1.000
_cell.length_b   1.000
_cell.length_c   1.000
_cell.angle_alpha   90.00
_cell.angle_beta   90.00
_cell.angle_gamma   90.00
#
_symmetry.space_group_name_H-M   'P 1'
#
loop_
_entity.id
_entity.type
_entity.pdbx_description
1 polymer ?
#
loop_
_entity_poly.entity_id
_entity_poly.type
_entity_poly.pdbx_seq_one_letter_code
_entity_poly.pdbx_strand_id
1 'polypeptide(L)'
;MVSDNELSYSAPVNDGMSPGNDAWNDQTNGHGRRRIILASSTEEKWRRLDVLAVDLLNPSPAAEAKKHKLKTLVPAPRSFFMDVKCPGCFAITTVFSHAQTVVICQGCTTVLCQPTGGKARLTEGCSFRRK
;
A
#
# COMPACT_ATOMS: atom_id res chain seq x y z
N MET A 1 -22.68 22.98 20.21
CA MET A 1 -22.72 21.64 20.85
C MET A 1 -22.76 20.66 19.69
N VAL A 2 -21.65 20.24 19.07
CA VAL A 2 -20.44 19.55 19.64
C VAL A 2 -20.88 18.50 20.67
N SER A 3 -20.61 17.20 20.58
CA SER A 3 -19.73 16.43 19.65
C SER A 3 -20.35 15.04 19.34
N ASP A 4 -19.76 14.05 18.65
CA ASP A 4 -18.42 13.92 17.99
C ASP A 4 -18.46 12.86 16.85
N ASN A 5 -17.36 12.71 16.10
CA ASN A 5 -17.03 11.51 15.30
C ASN A 5 -15.51 11.49 14.96
N GLU A 6 -14.70 10.83 15.79
CA GLU A 6 -13.24 10.78 15.64
C GLU A 6 -12.78 10.01 14.39
N LEU A 7 -12.53 10.76 13.31
CA LEU A 7 -11.69 10.31 12.20
C LEU A 7 -10.22 10.60 12.50
N SER A 8 -9.57 9.71 13.24
CA SER A 8 -8.13 9.76 13.51
C SER A 8 -7.30 9.40 12.27
N TYR A 9 -7.15 10.38 11.38
CA TYR A 9 -6.05 10.43 10.41
C TYR A 9 -4.73 10.69 11.15
N SER A 10 -4.07 9.62 11.60
CA SER A 10 -2.69 9.69 12.10
C SER A 10 -1.71 9.33 10.98
N ALA A 11 -1.01 10.33 10.46
CA ALA A 11 0.13 10.11 9.57
C ALA A 11 1.27 9.37 10.30
N PRO A 12 2.04 8.50 9.63
CA PRO A 12 3.24 7.95 10.22
C PRO A 12 4.29 9.05 10.37
N VAL A 13 4.56 9.43 11.62
CA VAL A 13 5.64 10.37 11.96
C VAL A 13 6.98 9.65 11.76
N ASN A 14 7.69 9.96 10.69
CA ASN A 14 9.13 9.78 10.67
C ASN A 14 9.73 10.98 11.40
N ASP A 15 10.38 10.75 12.54
CA ASP A 15 11.62 11.43 12.96
C ASP A 15 12.03 10.86 14.32
N GLY A 16 13.21 10.22 14.37
CA GLY A 16 13.60 9.40 15.51
C GLY A 16 15.01 8.81 15.44
N MET A 17 15.95 9.47 14.76
CA MET A 17 17.36 9.16 14.91
C MET A 17 17.85 9.70 16.26
N SER A 18 18.25 8.81 17.17
CA SER A 18 19.14 9.13 18.28
C SER A 18 19.98 7.90 18.66
N PRO A 19 21.27 8.08 19.00
CA PRO A 19 22.21 6.99 19.16
C PRO A 19 22.28 6.47 20.60
N GLY A 20 22.46 5.16 20.73
CA GLY A 20 22.66 4.45 21.98
C GLY A 20 22.38 2.97 21.76
N ASN A 21 23.18 2.03 22.25
CA ASN A 21 24.34 2.17 23.12
C ASN A 21 25.18 0.89 23.04
N ASP A 22 26.33 0.96 22.38
CA ASP A 22 27.26 -0.16 22.19
C ASP A 22 28.00 -0.50 23.49
N ALA A 23 27.30 -1.14 24.42
CA ALA A 23 27.84 -1.59 25.70
C ALA A 23 28.17 -3.09 25.66
N TRP A 24 29.31 -3.45 25.07
CA TRP A 24 29.91 -4.78 25.20
C TRP A 24 31.35 -4.66 25.73
N ASN A 25 31.60 -5.35 26.86
CA ASN A 25 32.78 -5.17 27.71
C ASN A 25 34.13 -5.31 27.00
N ASP A 26 35.00 -4.31 27.19
CA ASP A 26 36.45 -4.50 27.12
C ASP A 26 36.94 -5.17 28.41
N GLN A 27 37.34 -6.45 28.32
CA GLN A 27 38.06 -7.15 29.39
C GLN A 27 39.40 -7.65 28.87
N THR A 28 40.41 -6.77 28.94
CA THR A 28 41.79 -7.07 28.59
C THR A 28 42.47 -7.86 29.72
N ASN A 29 42.62 -9.17 29.54
CA ASN A 29 43.54 -9.95 30.38
C ASN A 29 45.00 -9.60 30.03
N GLY A 30 45.82 -9.35 31.06
CA GLY A 30 47.06 -8.57 31.00
C GLY A 30 48.28 -9.14 30.26
N HIS A 31 48.11 -10.07 29.32
CA HIS A 31 49.17 -10.53 28.41
C HIS A 31 48.65 -10.50 26.97
N GLY A 32 49.11 -9.52 26.18
CA GLY A 32 48.57 -9.13 24.87
C GLY A 32 48.74 -10.17 23.75
N ARG A 33 48.01 -11.28 23.81
CA ARG A 33 47.81 -12.22 22.71
C ARG A 33 46.31 -12.47 22.54
N ARG A 34 45.75 -12.01 21.42
CA ARG A 34 44.34 -12.23 21.04
C ARG A 34 44.08 -13.73 20.89
N ARG A 35 43.47 -14.35 21.90
CA ARG A 35 42.95 -15.72 21.78
C ARG A 35 41.56 -15.64 21.15
N ILE A 36 41.50 -15.83 19.83
CA ILE A 36 40.25 -16.09 19.13
C ILE A 36 39.77 -17.45 19.63
N ILE A 37 38.81 -17.45 20.56
CA ILE A 37 38.08 -18.66 20.90
C ILE A 37 37.12 -18.93 19.74
N LEU A 38 37.43 -19.98 18.97
CA LEU A 38 36.56 -20.49 17.91
C LEU A 38 35.33 -21.14 18.54
N ALA A 39 34.31 -20.32 18.83
CA ALA A 39 32.98 -20.79 19.17
C ALA A 39 32.16 -21.01 17.89
N SER A 40 31.85 -22.28 17.59
CA SER A 40 30.71 -22.74 16.77
C SER A 40 30.41 -21.98 15.45
N SER A 41 31.27 -22.12 14.45
CA SER A 41 31.13 -21.49 13.13
C SER A 41 30.13 -22.15 12.15
N THR A 42 29.11 -22.86 12.62
CA THR A 42 28.29 -23.77 11.78
C THR A 42 26.78 -23.57 11.73
N GLU A 43 26.15 -22.75 12.58
CA GLU A 43 24.67 -22.69 12.65
C GLU A 43 23.99 -21.38 12.19
N GLU A 44 24.73 -20.30 11.95
CA GLU A 44 24.13 -19.04 11.47
C GLU A 44 24.04 -18.92 9.93
N LYS A 45 24.52 -19.92 9.18
CA LYS A 45 24.63 -19.86 7.72
C LYS A 45 23.35 -20.24 6.95
N TRP A 46 22.25 -20.55 7.65
CA TRP A 46 21.00 -21.00 7.01
C TRP A 46 19.97 -19.91 6.69
N ARG A 47 20.05 -18.70 7.28
CA ARG A 47 19.11 -17.58 7.01
C ARG A 47 19.31 -16.89 5.63
N ARG A 48 19.82 -17.60 4.61
CA ARG A 48 20.13 -17.03 3.29
C ARG A 48 19.86 -17.97 2.11
N LEU A 49 19.07 -19.03 2.30
CA LEU A 49 18.80 -20.04 1.25
C LEU A 49 17.33 -20.13 0.79
N ASP A 50 16.48 -19.16 1.14
CA ASP A 50 15.07 -19.12 0.71
C ASP A 50 14.85 -18.50 -0.69
N VAL A 51 15.81 -18.66 -1.61
CA VAL A 51 15.65 -18.29 -3.03
C VAL A 51 14.95 -19.39 -3.83
N LEU A 52 14.94 -20.63 -3.32
CA LEU A 52 14.50 -21.82 -4.07
C LEU A 52 13.02 -22.20 -3.90
N ALA A 53 12.26 -21.52 -3.04
CA ALA A 53 10.89 -21.91 -2.70
C ALA A 53 9.91 -20.71 -2.68
N VAL A 54 9.77 -20.00 -3.80
CA VAL A 54 8.61 -19.12 -4.01
C VAL A 54 7.42 -20.00 -4.39
N ASP A 55 6.41 -20.09 -3.53
CA ASP A 55 5.15 -20.75 -3.87
C ASP A 55 4.48 -20.01 -5.04
N LEU A 56 4.47 -20.66 -6.21
CA LEU A 56 3.87 -20.15 -7.44
C LEU A 56 2.37 -20.40 -7.52
N LEU A 57 1.85 -21.38 -6.77
CA LEU A 57 0.45 -21.78 -6.76
C LEU A 57 -0.36 -20.94 -5.78
N ASN A 58 0.21 -20.60 -4.61
CA ASN A 58 -0.41 -19.75 -3.60
C ASN A 58 0.42 -18.46 -3.32
N PRO A 59 0.61 -17.58 -4.30
CA PRO A 59 1.32 -16.32 -4.09
C PRO A 59 0.59 -15.43 -3.09
N SER A 60 1.33 -14.66 -2.28
CA SER A 60 0.71 -13.73 -1.34
C SER A 60 -0.04 -12.59 -2.06
N PRO A 61 -1.16 -12.07 -1.50
CA PRO A 61 -1.93 -10.99 -2.15
C PRO A 61 -1.09 -9.72 -2.45
N ALA A 62 -0.11 -9.42 -1.60
CA ALA A 62 0.82 -8.33 -1.79
C ALA A 62 1.81 -8.56 -2.95
N ALA A 63 2.17 -9.82 -3.23
CA ALA A 63 2.98 -10.17 -4.40
C ALA A 63 2.15 -10.10 -5.70
N GLU A 64 0.88 -10.53 -5.66
CA GLU A 64 -0.02 -10.45 -6.82
C GLU A 64 -0.35 -9.02 -7.24
N ALA A 65 -0.66 -8.14 -6.27
CA ALA A 65 -0.98 -6.74 -6.53
C ALA A 65 0.13 -5.97 -7.27
N LYS A 66 1.40 -6.37 -7.06
CA LYS A 66 2.59 -5.78 -7.72
C LYS A 66 2.80 -6.27 -9.16
N LYS A 67 2.26 -7.44 -9.55
CA LYS A 67 2.40 -7.97 -10.92
C LYS A 67 1.62 -7.12 -11.92
N HIS A 68 1.84 -7.30 -13.22
CA HIS A 68 0.97 -6.71 -14.25
C HIS A 68 -0.36 -7.49 -14.35
N LYS A 69 -1.46 -6.86 -14.81
CA LYS A 69 -2.81 -7.48 -14.88
C LYS A 69 -2.91 -8.73 -15.80
N LEU A 70 -1.92 -8.93 -16.67
CA LEU A 70 -1.77 -10.10 -17.55
C LEU A 70 -0.71 -11.10 -17.05
N LYS A 71 -0.07 -10.82 -15.91
CA LYS A 71 0.99 -11.64 -15.29
C LYS A 71 0.60 -12.09 -13.87
N THR A 72 -0.63 -11.83 -13.42
CA THR A 72 -1.22 -12.44 -12.22
C THR A 72 -1.53 -13.91 -12.49
N LEU A 73 -1.71 -14.74 -11.44
CA LEU A 73 -1.99 -16.16 -11.60
C LEU A 73 -3.28 -16.39 -12.41
N VAL A 74 -4.30 -15.60 -12.11
CA VAL A 74 -5.53 -15.48 -12.92
C VAL A 74 -5.58 -14.05 -13.49
N PRO A 75 -5.78 -13.87 -14.81
CA PRO A 75 -5.91 -12.54 -15.41
C PRO A 75 -7.28 -11.92 -15.09
N ALA A 76 -7.28 -10.67 -14.61
CA ALA A 76 -8.51 -9.95 -14.26
C ALA A 76 -8.42 -8.44 -14.57
N PRO A 77 -9.55 -7.77 -14.89
CA PRO A 77 -9.56 -6.32 -15.06
C PRO A 77 -9.32 -5.60 -13.72
N ARG A 78 -8.62 -4.46 -13.77
CA ARG A 78 -8.41 -3.54 -12.62
C ARG A 78 -9.39 -2.38 -12.57
N SER A 79 -10.25 -2.29 -13.58
CA SER A 79 -11.33 -1.33 -13.68
C SER A 79 -12.58 -1.86 -12.97
N PHE A 80 -13.32 -0.96 -12.35
CA PHE A 80 -14.57 -1.23 -11.66
C PHE A 80 -15.62 -0.17 -12.05
N PHE A 81 -16.89 -0.47 -11.78
CA PHE A 81 -17.97 0.51 -11.79
C PHE A 81 -18.14 1.10 -10.38
N MET A 82 -18.48 2.37 -10.31
CA MET A 82 -18.70 3.10 -9.06
C MET A 82 -20.01 3.89 -9.13
N ASP A 83 -20.69 3.97 -8.01
CA ASP A 83 -21.89 4.78 -7.82
C ASP A 83 -21.44 6.16 -7.32
N VAL A 84 -21.55 7.20 -8.15
CA VAL A 84 -21.15 8.59 -7.82
C VAL A 84 -22.40 9.40 -7.47
N LYS A 85 -22.37 10.17 -6.37
CA LYS A 85 -23.44 11.09 -5.98
C LYS A 85 -23.15 12.51 -6.49
N CYS A 86 -24.11 13.15 -7.18
CA CYS A 86 -24.02 14.58 -7.49
C CYS A 86 -24.10 15.39 -6.17
N PRO A 87 -23.19 16.35 -5.92
CA PRO A 87 -23.26 17.21 -4.73
C PRO A 87 -24.47 18.17 -4.74
N GLY A 88 -25.06 18.45 -5.92
CA GLY A 88 -26.23 19.33 -6.06
C GLY A 88 -27.58 18.62 -5.90
N CYS A 89 -27.85 17.57 -6.67
CA CYS A 89 -29.16 16.90 -6.67
C CYS A 89 -29.21 15.56 -5.92
N PHE A 90 -28.11 15.14 -5.29
CA PHE A 90 -27.97 13.86 -4.55
C PHE A 90 -28.27 12.58 -5.33
N ALA A 91 -28.61 12.67 -6.63
CA ALA A 91 -28.82 11.53 -7.50
C ALA A 91 -27.55 10.69 -7.64
N ILE A 92 -27.73 9.37 -7.63
CA ILE A 92 -26.67 8.38 -7.80
C ILE A 92 -26.57 8.04 -9.30
N THR A 93 -25.38 8.16 -9.88
CA THR A 93 -25.09 7.79 -11.26
C THR A 93 -23.97 6.74 -11.28
N THR A 94 -24.16 5.65 -12.02
CA THR A 94 -23.12 4.63 -12.23
C THR A 94 -22.10 5.12 -13.23
N VAL A 95 -20.83 5.20 -12.81
CA VAL A 95 -19.69 5.68 -13.61
C VAL A 95 -18.63 4.59 -13.71
N PHE A 96 -17.98 4.46 -14.87
CA PHE A 96 -16.84 3.57 -15.04
C PHE A 96 -15.54 4.24 -14.57
N SER A 97 -14.71 3.51 -13.82
CA SER A 97 -13.48 4.06 -13.21
C SER A 97 -12.44 4.62 -14.19
N HIS A 98 -12.48 4.25 -15.47
CA HIS A 98 -11.61 4.75 -16.54
C HIS A 98 -12.47 5.30 -17.69
N ALA A 99 -13.47 6.13 -17.38
CA ALA A 99 -14.35 6.73 -18.37
C ALA A 99 -13.56 7.57 -19.39
N GLN A 100 -13.82 7.33 -20.68
CA GLN A 100 -13.20 8.07 -21.80
C GLN A 100 -13.98 9.34 -22.17
N THR A 101 -15.26 9.41 -21.81
CA THR A 101 -16.14 10.57 -22.02
C THR A 101 -16.35 11.33 -20.72
N VAL A 102 -16.66 12.63 -20.85
CA VAL A 102 -17.14 13.44 -19.71
C VAL A 102 -18.51 12.91 -19.29
N VAL A 103 -18.67 12.53 -18.03
CA VAL A 103 -19.96 12.05 -17.51
C VAL A 103 -20.70 13.19 -16.82
N ILE A 104 -21.93 13.43 -17.26
CA ILE A 104 -22.80 14.52 -16.79
C ILE A 104 -23.98 13.91 -16.03
N CYS A 105 -24.31 14.49 -14.88
CA CYS A 105 -25.47 14.04 -14.10
C CYS A 105 -26.78 14.49 -14.75
N GLN A 106 -27.76 13.59 -14.84
CA GLN A 106 -29.02 13.83 -15.53
C GLN A 106 -29.93 14.87 -14.85
N GLY A 107 -29.80 15.08 -13.53
CA GLY A 107 -30.65 16.03 -12.79
C GLY A 107 -30.03 17.43 -12.63
N CYS A 108 -28.75 17.49 -12.27
CA CYS A 108 -28.05 18.75 -11.97
C CYS A 108 -27.27 19.31 -13.20
N THR A 109 -27.17 18.56 -14.31
CA THR A 109 -26.33 18.87 -15.51
C THR A 109 -24.86 19.17 -15.18
N THR A 110 -24.39 18.88 -13.96
CA THR A 110 -23.00 19.06 -13.56
C THR A 110 -22.14 17.93 -14.10
N VAL A 111 -20.88 18.25 -14.41
CA VAL A 111 -19.86 17.27 -14.73
C VAL A 111 -19.51 16.49 -13.45
N LEU A 112 -19.67 15.17 -13.48
CA LEU A 112 -19.30 14.27 -12.39
C LEU A 112 -17.84 13.80 -12.50
N CYS A 113 -17.37 13.59 -13.73
CA CYS A 113 -15.97 13.25 -13.98
C CYS A 113 -15.47 13.73 -15.35
N GLN A 114 -14.15 13.97 -15.40
CA GLN A 114 -13.40 14.28 -16.60
C GLN A 114 -12.52 13.07 -17.00
N PRO A 115 -12.41 12.75 -18.29
CA PRO A 115 -11.55 11.67 -18.76
C PRO A 115 -10.07 12.02 -18.58
N THR A 116 -9.25 11.00 -18.33
CA THR A 116 -7.79 11.11 -18.26
C THR A 116 -7.15 9.91 -18.96
N GLY A 117 -5.82 9.87 -19.10
CA GLY A 117 -5.10 8.68 -19.57
C GLY A 117 -5.13 7.48 -18.62
N GLY A 118 -5.77 7.58 -17.45
CA GLY A 118 -5.85 6.54 -16.43
C GLY A 118 -7.23 6.48 -15.78
N LYS A 119 -7.29 6.62 -14.46
CA LYS A 119 -8.58 6.72 -13.74
C LYS A 119 -9.21 8.09 -14.03
N ALA A 120 -10.53 8.11 -14.26
CA ALA A 120 -11.25 9.35 -14.48
C ALA A 120 -11.13 10.28 -13.26
N ARG A 121 -10.96 11.58 -13.51
CA ARG A 121 -10.89 12.60 -12.45
C ARG A 121 -12.31 12.95 -12.02
N LEU A 122 -12.69 12.59 -10.80
CA LEU A 122 -13.96 13.04 -10.21
C LEU A 122 -13.93 14.54 -9.93
N THR A 123 -15.09 15.19 -10.06
CA THR A 123 -15.28 16.58 -9.63
C THR A 123 -15.24 16.69 -8.11
N GLU A 124 -14.71 17.79 -7.60
CA GLU A 124 -14.65 18.08 -6.16
C GLU A 124 -16.05 18.07 -5.53
N GLY A 125 -16.17 17.52 -4.32
CA GLY A 125 -17.45 17.32 -3.63
C GLY A 125 -18.26 16.08 -4.06
N CYS A 126 -17.88 15.35 -5.13
CA CYS A 126 -18.53 14.09 -5.49
C CYS A 126 -18.08 12.94 -4.56
N SER A 127 -19.02 12.35 -3.82
CA SER A 127 -18.77 11.09 -3.09
C SER A 127 -19.03 9.88 -3.99
N PHE A 128 -18.25 8.80 -3.83
CA PHE A 128 -18.42 7.57 -4.61
C PHE A 128 -18.40 6.31 -3.73
N ARG A 129 -19.14 5.27 -4.17
CA ARG A 129 -19.11 3.90 -3.63
C ARG A 129 -18.68 2.94 -4.74
N ARG A 130 -17.86 1.92 -4.44
CA ARG A 130 -17.59 0.83 -5.41
C ARG A 130 -18.81 -0.10 -5.46
N LYS A 131 -19.25 -0.44 -6.67
CA LYS A 131 -20.38 -1.34 -6.88
C LYS A 131 -19.96 -2.79 -6.79
#